data_AF-A0A561VEE1-F1
#
_entry.id   AF-A0A561VEE1-F1
#
_cell.length_a   1.000
_cell.length_b   1.000
_cell.length_c   1.000
_cell.angle_alpha   90.00
_cell.angle_beta   90.00
_cell.angle_gamma   90.00
#
_symmetry.space_group_name_H-M   'P 1'
#
loop_
_entity.id
_entity.type
_entity.pdbx_description
1 polymer ?
#
loop_
_entity_poly.entity_id
_entity_poly.type
_entity_poly.pdbx_seq_one_letter_code
_entity_poly.pdbx_strand_id
1 'polypeptide(L)'
;MNRSTRRRMVAGAAATALLATSLGVAVSGPASAAPGGAALRTCKISTLPYPTDTYRADASVIDPTGRYVAGTALRVGEVDNQYLLLFWDGQQVTEVEVPGMADPVDVNADGVVIGNGSAPGTGIGQPWIYRDGKLEQLPVLPSTGIFVSAINDSGDIVGYGSDIVPGESVALRWPAARPGTVEVLKAPANAQASGITDNGTIVGSAGPFGDWNSWVRRPNGRIDALTFPGADWSTASAAAGRWAIGLVWLDGNSAKVLWDLRHGSHTVLDQKISALTDVNAKGVVVGGDRVARGTTSRVLPGGGEGVAVGARSISDTGTIVGFRNVLADRVTPVRWTGC
;
A
#
# COMPACT_ATOMS: atom_id res chain seq x y z
N MET A 1 -19.20 68.55 -32.19
CA MET A 1 -18.15 67.50 -32.12
C MET A 1 -18.80 66.26 -31.48
N ASN A 2 -19.60 65.54 -32.27
CA ASN A 2 -19.35 64.21 -32.85
C ASN A 2 -19.59 63.07 -31.83
N ARG A 3 -20.81 62.50 -31.77
CA ARG A 3 -21.35 61.38 -32.60
C ARG A 3 -20.41 60.15 -32.52
N SER A 4 -20.84 58.93 -32.18
CA SER A 4 -21.92 58.20 -32.87
C SER A 4 -22.32 56.85 -32.19
N THR A 5 -23.63 56.56 -32.13
CA THR A 5 -24.37 55.30 -32.47
C THR A 5 -23.95 53.92 -31.92
N ARG A 6 -24.85 52.95 -31.63
CA ARG A 6 -26.10 52.57 -32.35
C ARG A 6 -27.05 51.69 -31.50
N ARG A 7 -28.34 51.76 -31.86
CA ARG A 7 -29.56 51.06 -31.36
C ARG A 7 -29.73 49.61 -31.86
N ARG A 8 -30.54 48.80 -31.15
CA ARG A 8 -31.92 48.29 -31.51
C ARG A 8 -32.30 47.10 -30.58
N MET A 9 -33.43 47.18 -29.84
CA MET A 9 -34.76 46.53 -30.03
C MET A 9 -34.70 44.98 -30.14
N VAL A 10 -35.50 44.19 -29.41
CA VAL A 10 -36.94 43.92 -29.65
C VAL A 10 -37.63 43.30 -28.41
N ALA A 11 -38.95 43.56 -28.32
CA ALA A 11 -40.06 42.96 -27.56
C ALA A 11 -39.88 41.51 -27.08
N GLY A 12 -40.50 40.99 -26.01
CA GLY A 12 -41.78 41.33 -25.37
C GLY A 12 -42.62 40.05 -25.32
N ALA A 13 -43.07 39.63 -24.14
CA ALA A 13 -44.27 38.81 -23.93
C ALA A 13 -44.49 38.65 -22.42
N ALA A 14 -45.55 39.27 -21.92
CA ALA A 14 -46.15 38.97 -20.64
C ALA A 14 -47.08 37.75 -20.80
N ALA A 15 -47.10 36.85 -19.81
CA ALA A 15 -48.26 36.02 -19.53
C ALA A 15 -48.21 35.54 -18.06
N THR A 16 -49.04 36.21 -17.27
CA THR A 16 -49.69 35.80 -16.02
C THR A 16 -50.18 34.35 -16.01
N ALA A 17 -50.03 33.66 -14.87
CA ALA A 17 -51.03 32.74 -14.29
C ALA A 17 -50.46 32.12 -12.99
N LEU A 18 -50.94 32.55 -11.82
CA LEU A 18 -51.99 31.89 -11.03
C LEU A 18 -51.49 30.65 -10.25
N LEU A 19 -51.23 30.88 -8.96
CA LEU A 19 -51.10 29.87 -7.92
C LEU A 19 -52.43 29.13 -7.76
N ALA A 20 -52.44 27.84 -8.10
CA ALA A 20 -53.48 26.90 -7.71
C ALA A 20 -52.84 25.86 -6.77
N THR A 21 -53.19 25.93 -5.49
CA THR A 21 -52.85 24.91 -4.49
C THR A 21 -53.76 23.70 -4.71
N SER A 22 -53.23 22.67 -5.37
CA SER A 22 -53.84 21.35 -5.45
C SER A 22 -53.30 20.45 -4.32
N LEU A 23 -54.16 20.12 -3.37
CA LEU A 23 -53.99 19.01 -2.43
C LEU A 23 -54.00 17.69 -3.23
N GLY A 24 -52.82 17.16 -3.53
CA GLY A 24 -52.65 15.84 -4.14
C GLY A 24 -52.71 14.73 -3.09
N VAL A 25 -53.70 13.86 -3.21
CA VAL A 25 -53.82 12.61 -2.47
C VAL A 25 -52.62 11.71 -2.80
N ALA A 26 -51.80 11.38 -1.82
CA ALA A 26 -50.69 10.45 -1.98
C ALA A 26 -51.23 9.03 -2.18
N VAL A 27 -51.24 8.56 -3.43
CA VAL A 27 -51.44 7.14 -3.74
C VAL A 27 -50.15 6.43 -3.39
N SER A 28 -50.16 5.70 -2.27
CA SER A 28 -49.10 4.79 -1.88
C SER A 28 -49.03 3.63 -2.88
N GLY A 29 -48.20 3.78 -3.91
CA GLY A 29 -47.78 2.66 -4.75
C GLY A 29 -46.96 1.68 -3.89
N PRO A 30 -47.07 0.36 -4.12
CA PRO A 30 -46.22 -0.59 -3.42
C PRO A 30 -44.76 -0.28 -3.79
N ALA A 31 -43.96 0.03 -2.78
CA ALA A 31 -42.52 0.13 -2.92
C ALA A 31 -42.04 -1.23 -3.42
N SER A 32 -41.70 -1.29 -4.71
CA SER A 32 -41.03 -2.45 -5.27
C SER A 32 -39.64 -2.48 -4.65
N ALA A 33 -39.50 -3.22 -3.55
CA ALA A 33 -38.21 -3.54 -2.96
C ALA A 33 -37.43 -4.27 -4.05
N ALA A 34 -36.48 -3.57 -4.68
CA ALA A 34 -35.46 -4.23 -5.47
C ALA A 34 -34.82 -5.27 -4.53
N PRO A 35 -34.76 -6.56 -4.90
CA PRO A 35 -34.01 -7.50 -4.12
C PRO A 35 -32.55 -7.05 -4.21
N GLY A 36 -32.08 -6.40 -3.14
CA GLY A 36 -30.68 -6.18 -2.85
C GLY A 36 -30.00 -7.51 -2.54
N GLY A 37 -30.10 -8.46 -3.47
CA GLY A 37 -29.19 -9.58 -3.57
C GLY A 37 -27.89 -8.98 -4.03
N ALA A 38 -27.01 -8.62 -3.09
CA ALA A 38 -25.60 -8.54 -3.38
C ALA A 38 -25.22 -9.91 -3.92
N ALA A 39 -25.23 -10.06 -5.25
CA ALA A 39 -24.75 -11.26 -5.92
C ALA A 39 -23.39 -11.56 -5.29
N LEU A 40 -23.23 -12.76 -4.74
CA LEU A 40 -21.98 -13.22 -4.17
C LEU A 40 -20.91 -13.02 -5.23
N ARG A 41 -20.11 -11.95 -5.09
CA ARG A 41 -19.03 -11.68 -6.04
C ARG A 41 -18.02 -12.78 -5.82
N THR A 42 -17.89 -13.67 -6.79
CA THR A 42 -16.84 -14.68 -6.80
C THR A 42 -15.51 -13.96 -6.97
N CYS A 43 -14.62 -14.15 -6.01
CA CYS A 43 -13.24 -13.66 -6.08
C CYS A 43 -12.61 -14.19 -7.39
N LYS A 44 -12.15 -13.28 -8.24
CA LYS A 44 -11.65 -13.56 -9.60
C LYS A 44 -10.17 -13.22 -9.65
N ILE A 45 -9.37 -14.11 -10.22
CA ILE A 45 -7.96 -13.88 -10.57
C ILE A 45 -7.83 -13.47 -12.04
N SER A 46 -6.92 -12.54 -12.33
CA SER A 46 -6.52 -12.15 -13.68
C SER A 46 -5.03 -11.83 -13.73
N THR A 47 -4.35 -12.20 -14.82
CA THR A 47 -2.95 -11.85 -15.07
C THR A 47 -2.84 -10.37 -15.47
N LEU A 48 -1.88 -9.65 -14.89
CA LEU A 48 -1.53 -8.30 -15.33
C LEU A 48 -0.66 -8.36 -16.59
N PRO A 49 -0.70 -7.39 -17.51
CA PRO A 49 0.19 -7.34 -18.66
C PRO A 49 1.67 -7.28 -18.24
N TYR A 50 2.55 -8.01 -18.91
CA TYR A 50 3.99 -8.05 -18.60
C TYR A 50 4.78 -8.47 -19.83
N PRO A 51 6.10 -8.22 -19.88
CA PRO A 51 6.91 -8.45 -21.07
C PRO A 51 7.03 -9.95 -21.36
N THR A 52 6.75 -10.37 -22.60
CA THR A 52 6.62 -11.80 -22.94
C THR A 52 7.95 -12.57 -22.90
N ASP A 53 9.06 -11.86 -23.03
CA ASP A 53 10.44 -12.33 -22.94
C ASP A 53 10.94 -12.53 -21.49
N THR A 54 10.10 -12.23 -20.49
CA THR A 54 10.42 -12.47 -19.09
C THR A 54 9.98 -13.87 -18.64
N TYR A 55 10.85 -14.54 -17.90
CA TYR A 55 10.57 -15.84 -17.27
C TYR A 55 10.01 -15.70 -15.85
N ARG A 56 10.16 -14.51 -15.26
CA ARG A 56 9.58 -14.15 -13.95
C ARG A 56 9.07 -12.72 -13.99
N ALA A 57 7.83 -12.53 -13.54
CA ALA A 57 7.27 -11.22 -13.25
C ALA A 57 6.33 -11.31 -12.03
N ASP A 58 6.43 -10.36 -11.10
CA ASP A 58 5.65 -10.29 -9.85
C ASP A 58 5.02 -8.89 -9.72
N ALA A 59 3.85 -8.81 -9.11
CA ALA A 59 3.20 -7.56 -8.74
C ALA A 59 3.27 -7.40 -7.22
N SER A 60 4.11 -6.47 -6.76
CA SER A 60 4.49 -6.38 -5.35
C SER A 60 3.56 -5.48 -4.55
N VAL A 61 3.15 -4.34 -5.12
CA VAL A 61 2.47 -3.27 -4.38
C VAL A 61 1.32 -2.68 -5.18
N ILE A 62 0.26 -2.24 -4.52
CA ILE A 62 -0.91 -1.60 -5.15
C ILE A 62 -1.37 -0.40 -4.33
N ASP A 63 -1.78 0.67 -5.01
CA ASP A 63 -2.22 1.89 -4.33
C ASP A 63 -3.62 1.72 -3.70
N PRO A 64 -4.02 2.60 -2.78
CA PRO A 64 -5.33 2.52 -2.12
C PRO A 64 -6.53 2.49 -3.10
N THR A 65 -6.44 3.15 -4.25
CA THR A 65 -7.51 3.15 -5.26
C THR A 65 -7.59 1.85 -6.05
N GLY A 66 -6.48 1.11 -6.15
CA GLY A 66 -6.35 -0.11 -6.94
C GLY A 66 -6.00 0.13 -8.42
N ARG A 67 -5.58 1.34 -8.77
CA ARG A 67 -5.23 1.74 -10.13
C ARG A 67 -3.76 1.48 -10.44
N TYR A 68 -2.86 1.95 -9.57
CA TYR A 68 -1.43 1.87 -9.73
C TYR A 68 -0.89 0.62 -9.06
N VAL A 69 -0.05 -0.11 -9.77
CA VAL A 69 0.66 -1.29 -9.25
C VAL A 69 2.12 -1.13 -9.60
N ALA A 70 3.01 -1.62 -8.73
CA ALA A 70 4.41 -1.77 -9.08
C ALA A 70 4.93 -3.16 -8.72
N GLY A 71 5.95 -3.60 -9.45
CA GLY A 71 6.51 -4.92 -9.30
C GLY A 71 7.83 -5.05 -10.06
N THR A 72 8.26 -6.29 -10.25
CA THR A 72 9.55 -6.59 -10.89
C THR A 72 9.40 -7.67 -11.94
N ALA A 73 10.34 -7.71 -12.88
CA ALA A 73 10.51 -8.81 -13.80
C ALA A 73 11.98 -9.14 -14.07
N LEU A 74 12.21 -10.39 -14.49
CA LEU A 74 13.49 -10.91 -14.91
C LEU A 74 13.38 -11.52 -16.30
N ARG A 75 14.34 -11.16 -17.15
CA ARG A 75 14.60 -11.85 -18.41
C ARG A 75 16.07 -12.23 -18.52
N VAL A 76 16.35 -13.15 -19.43
CA VAL A 76 17.73 -13.57 -19.72
C VAL A 76 18.40 -12.43 -20.51
N GLY A 77 19.46 -11.86 -19.96
CA GLY A 77 20.32 -10.90 -20.68
C GLY A 77 21.49 -11.60 -21.36
N GLU A 78 22.32 -10.81 -22.06
CA GLU A 78 23.47 -11.34 -22.81
C GLU A 78 24.57 -11.95 -21.91
N VAL A 79 24.75 -11.38 -20.72
CA VAL A 79 25.79 -11.80 -19.76
C VAL A 79 25.15 -12.36 -18.49
N ASP A 80 24.19 -11.63 -17.92
CA ASP A 80 23.49 -11.95 -16.69
C ASP A 80 21.98 -11.74 -16.84
N ASN A 81 21.21 -12.11 -15.81
CA ASN A 81 19.80 -11.75 -15.74
C ASN A 81 19.63 -10.23 -15.76
N GLN A 82 18.69 -9.76 -16.60
CA GLN A 82 18.31 -8.36 -16.63
C GLN A 82 17.12 -8.11 -15.69
N TYR A 83 17.26 -7.12 -14.82
CA TYR A 83 16.24 -6.71 -13.87
C TYR A 83 15.40 -5.56 -14.43
N LEU A 84 14.09 -5.70 -14.29
CA LEU A 84 13.09 -4.72 -14.73
C LEU A 84 12.24 -4.31 -13.54
N LEU A 85 12.01 -3.01 -13.40
CA LEU A 85 10.88 -2.47 -12.65
C LEU A 85 9.67 -2.40 -13.59
N LEU A 86 8.53 -2.85 -13.09
CA LEU A 86 7.25 -2.78 -13.80
C LEU A 86 6.34 -1.80 -13.08
N PHE A 87 5.81 -0.81 -13.81
CA PHE A 87 4.87 0.19 -13.29
C PHE A 87 3.58 0.12 -14.09
N TRP A 88 2.49 -0.28 -13.46
CA TRP A 88 1.18 -0.36 -14.09
C TRP A 88 0.31 0.86 -13.78
N ASP A 89 -0.28 1.45 -14.82
CA ASP A 89 -1.46 2.30 -14.72
C ASP A 89 -2.64 1.58 -15.39
N GLY A 90 -3.45 0.90 -14.58
CA GLY A 90 -4.55 0.08 -15.06
C GLY A 90 -4.07 -1.15 -15.85
N GLN A 91 -4.10 -1.08 -17.18
CA GLN A 91 -3.62 -2.15 -18.08
C GLN A 91 -2.38 -1.75 -18.88
N GLN A 92 -1.92 -0.52 -18.74
CA GLN A 92 -0.68 -0.07 -19.35
C GLN A 92 0.47 -0.40 -18.40
N VAL A 93 1.53 -1.02 -18.93
CA VAL A 93 2.75 -1.29 -18.17
C VAL A 93 3.89 -0.46 -18.75
N THR A 94 4.61 0.24 -17.89
CA THR A 94 5.88 0.88 -18.20
C THR A 94 6.99 0.01 -17.64
N GLU A 95 7.99 -0.27 -18.46
CA GLU A 95 9.16 -1.07 -18.12
C GLU A 95 10.35 -0.15 -17.92
N VAL A 96 11.07 -0.33 -16.82
CA VAL A 96 12.31 0.40 -16.55
C VAL A 96 13.42 -0.59 -16.23
N GLU A 97 14.43 -0.63 -17.09
CA GLU A 97 15.65 -1.40 -16.86
C GLU A 97 16.47 -0.78 -15.73
N VAL A 98 16.96 -1.63 -14.82
CA VAL A 98 17.80 -1.22 -13.71
C VAL A 98 19.10 -2.04 -13.70
N PRO A 99 20.24 -1.44 -13.31
CA PRO A 99 21.56 -2.09 -13.39
C PRO A 99 21.74 -3.23 -12.36
N GLY A 100 20.78 -3.45 -11.47
CA GLY A 100 20.82 -4.49 -10.46
C GLY A 100 19.46 -4.67 -9.80
N MET A 101 19.42 -5.44 -8.70
CA MET A 101 18.20 -5.65 -7.95
C MET A 101 17.64 -4.32 -7.42
N ALA A 102 16.38 -4.08 -7.73
CA ALA A 102 15.57 -3.00 -7.20
C ALA A 102 14.15 -3.53 -6.98
N ASP A 103 13.62 -3.31 -5.79
CA ASP A 103 12.30 -3.81 -5.41
C ASP A 103 11.39 -2.63 -5.03
N PRO A 104 10.22 -2.50 -5.66
CA PRO A 104 9.21 -1.56 -5.21
C PRO A 104 8.67 -2.00 -3.85
N VAL A 105 8.55 -1.02 -2.96
CA VAL A 105 8.17 -1.21 -1.55
C VAL A 105 6.75 -0.75 -1.29
N ASP A 106 6.34 0.37 -1.91
CA ASP A 106 5.01 0.92 -1.73
C ASP A 106 4.64 1.92 -2.85
N VAL A 107 3.35 2.21 -3.00
CA VAL A 107 2.80 3.16 -3.99
C VAL A 107 1.61 3.93 -3.44
N ASN A 108 1.61 5.26 -3.59
CA ASN A 108 0.50 6.09 -3.13
C ASN A 108 -0.57 6.32 -4.21
N ALA A 109 -1.69 6.97 -3.84
CA ALA A 109 -2.81 7.24 -4.74
C ALA A 109 -2.47 8.15 -5.95
N ASP A 110 -1.35 8.87 -5.91
CA ASP A 110 -0.85 9.69 -7.02
C ASP A 110 0.04 8.90 -8.01
N GLY A 111 0.26 7.60 -7.75
CA GLY A 111 1.12 6.74 -8.56
C GLY A 111 2.62 6.95 -8.32
N VAL A 112 2.99 7.61 -7.22
CA VAL A 112 4.38 7.71 -6.77
C VAL A 112 4.78 6.39 -6.15
N VAL A 113 5.80 5.74 -6.70
CA VAL A 113 6.32 4.47 -6.21
C VAL A 113 7.63 4.71 -5.49
N ILE A 114 7.82 4.06 -4.36
CA ILE A 114 9.10 4.03 -3.66
C ILE A 114 9.67 2.62 -3.66
N GLY A 115 10.98 2.51 -3.53
CA GLY A 115 11.59 1.21 -3.40
C GLY A 115 13.01 1.24 -2.88
N ASN A 116 13.55 0.05 -2.70
CA ASN A 116 14.92 -0.16 -2.26
C ASN A 116 15.73 -0.78 -3.40
N GLY A 117 16.99 -0.41 -3.52
CA GLY A 117 17.96 -1.02 -4.42
C GLY A 117 19.35 -0.97 -3.81
N SER A 118 20.36 -1.21 -4.65
CA SER A 118 21.75 -1.10 -4.25
C SER A 118 22.44 0.08 -4.93
N ALA A 119 23.22 0.83 -4.18
CA ALA A 119 24.11 1.84 -4.75
C ALA A 119 25.14 1.17 -5.68
N PRO A 120 25.34 1.70 -6.91
CA PRO A 120 26.31 1.15 -7.85
C PRO A 120 27.71 1.05 -7.24
N GLY A 121 28.32 -0.13 -7.34
CA GLY A 121 29.71 -0.37 -6.92
C GLY A 121 29.95 -0.54 -5.41
N THR A 122 28.94 -0.34 -4.56
CA THR A 122 29.09 -0.51 -3.09
C THR A 122 28.21 -1.61 -2.51
N GLY A 123 27.08 -1.92 -3.16
CA GLY A 123 26.11 -2.89 -2.63
C GLY A 123 25.33 -2.37 -1.40
N ILE A 124 25.55 -1.11 -1.01
CA ILE A 124 24.87 -0.47 0.12
C ILE A 124 23.42 -0.18 -0.27
N GLY A 125 22.49 -0.44 0.66
CA GLY A 125 21.07 -0.16 0.47
C GLY A 125 20.83 1.32 0.15
N GLN A 126 20.22 1.57 -1.00
CA GLN A 126 19.95 2.90 -1.53
C GLN A 126 18.47 2.99 -1.93
N PRO A 127 17.69 3.87 -1.27
CA PRO A 127 16.29 4.06 -1.60
C PRO A 127 16.11 4.92 -2.84
N TRP A 128 15.06 4.62 -3.61
CA TRP A 128 14.68 5.34 -4.82
C TRP A 128 13.19 5.70 -4.81
N ILE A 129 12.85 6.67 -5.65
CA ILE A 129 11.50 7.13 -5.92
C ILE A 129 11.25 7.14 -7.43
N TYR A 130 10.11 6.64 -7.86
CA TYR A 130 9.62 6.76 -9.22
C TYR A 130 8.39 7.68 -9.23
N ARG A 131 8.48 8.77 -9.99
CA ARG A 131 7.39 9.72 -10.18
C ARG A 131 7.50 10.37 -11.54
N ASP A 132 6.37 10.67 -12.17
CA ASP A 132 6.33 11.42 -13.44
C ASP A 132 7.22 10.82 -14.54
N GLY A 133 7.32 9.48 -14.59
CA GLY A 133 8.14 8.76 -15.57
C GLY A 133 9.64 8.69 -15.24
N LYS A 134 10.08 9.19 -14.08
CA LYS A 134 11.49 9.30 -13.70
C LYS A 134 11.79 8.49 -12.46
N LEU A 135 12.87 7.72 -12.52
CA LEU A 135 13.46 7.01 -11.39
C LEU A 135 14.62 7.85 -10.82
N GLU A 136 14.51 8.27 -9.57
CA GLU A 136 15.49 9.12 -8.88
C GLU A 136 15.89 8.50 -7.54
N GLN A 137 17.13 8.75 -7.12
CA GLN A 137 17.59 8.32 -5.80
C GLN A 137 17.08 9.29 -4.73
N LEU A 138 16.63 8.74 -3.60
CA LEU A 138 16.27 9.57 -2.45
C LEU A 138 17.52 10.04 -1.70
N PRO A 139 17.48 11.22 -1.06
CA PRO A 139 18.58 11.70 -0.25
C PRO A 139 18.84 10.75 0.92
N VAL A 140 20.10 10.54 1.25
CA VAL A 140 20.55 9.61 2.29
C VAL A 140 21.48 10.31 3.27
N LEU A 141 21.46 9.85 4.52
CA LEU A 141 22.46 10.21 5.53
C LEU A 141 23.66 9.25 5.43
N PRO A 142 24.86 9.64 5.89
CA PRO A 142 25.98 8.72 6.04
C PRO A 142 25.55 7.51 6.89
N SER A 143 25.62 6.31 6.32
CA SER A 143 25.08 5.08 6.89
C SER A 143 25.72 3.86 6.22
N THR A 144 25.51 2.67 6.80
CA THR A 144 25.86 1.38 6.16
C THR A 144 24.71 0.80 5.34
N GLY A 145 23.55 1.46 5.34
CA GLY A 145 22.38 1.13 4.54
C GLY A 145 21.17 1.94 4.97
N ILE A 146 20.39 2.40 4.00
CA ILE A 146 19.11 3.08 4.24
C ILE A 146 18.03 2.40 3.41
N PHE A 147 16.86 2.23 4.02
CA PHE A 147 15.73 1.55 3.42
C PHE A 147 14.46 2.35 3.67
N VAL A 148 13.63 2.47 2.64
CA VAL A 148 12.24 2.95 2.76
C VAL A 148 11.31 1.78 3.05
N SER A 149 10.18 2.07 3.68
CA SER A 149 9.21 1.04 4.12
C SER A 149 7.76 1.36 3.76
N ALA A 150 7.37 2.64 3.68
CA ALA A 150 6.01 3.03 3.31
C ALA A 150 5.94 4.50 2.85
N ILE A 151 4.92 4.81 2.04
CA ILE A 151 4.56 6.16 1.59
C ILE A 151 3.07 6.41 1.85
N ASN A 152 2.69 7.61 2.30
CA ASN A 152 1.29 7.97 2.44
C ASN A 152 0.76 8.78 1.24
N ASP A 153 -0.55 9.04 1.21
CA ASP A 153 -1.19 9.82 0.14
C ASP A 153 -0.71 11.28 0.07
N SER A 154 -0.11 11.82 1.14
CA SER A 154 0.53 13.15 1.09
C SER A 154 1.94 13.12 0.49
N GLY A 155 2.48 11.93 0.20
CA GLY A 155 3.83 11.71 -0.31
C GLY A 155 4.92 11.68 0.77
N ASP A 156 4.56 11.65 2.05
CA ASP A 156 5.53 11.45 3.12
C ASP A 156 5.99 10.00 3.12
N ILE A 157 7.31 9.79 3.13
CA ILE A 157 7.92 8.47 3.12
C ILE A 157 8.57 8.22 4.47
N VAL A 158 8.49 6.98 4.96
CA VAL A 158 9.18 6.52 6.17
C VAL A 158 10.05 5.31 5.89
N GLY A 159 11.00 5.07 6.78
CA GLY A 159 11.88 3.92 6.73
C GLY A 159 12.90 3.95 7.86
N TYR A 160 14.07 3.40 7.61
CA TYR A 160 15.14 3.34 8.60
C TYR A 160 16.52 3.33 7.96
N GLY A 161 17.54 3.63 8.77
CA GLY A 161 18.94 3.50 8.39
C GLY A 161 19.77 2.86 9.49
N SER A 162 20.84 2.17 9.10
CA SER A 162 21.79 1.51 9.99
C SER A 162 23.08 2.32 10.10
N ASP A 163 23.66 2.33 11.30
CA ASP A 163 24.95 2.97 11.60
C ASP A 163 25.01 4.49 11.27
N ILE A 164 23.85 5.15 11.20
CA ILE A 164 23.78 6.62 11.24
C ILE A 164 24.24 7.09 12.63
N VAL A 165 23.87 6.34 13.65
CA VAL A 165 24.48 6.33 14.98
C VAL A 165 25.18 4.97 15.12
N PRO A 166 26.47 4.90 15.52
CA PRO A 166 27.22 3.65 15.49
C PRO A 166 26.54 2.50 16.24
N GLY A 167 26.29 1.39 15.55
CA GLY A 167 25.65 0.20 16.13
C GLY A 167 24.15 0.30 16.31
N GLU A 168 23.49 1.37 15.84
CA GLU A 168 22.06 1.59 16.01
C GLU A 168 21.29 1.64 14.68
N SER A 169 20.04 1.20 14.74
CA SER A 169 19.03 1.53 13.72
C SER A 169 18.29 2.81 14.10
N VAL A 170 18.08 3.71 13.15
CA VAL A 170 17.29 4.92 13.37
C VAL A 170 16.13 5.00 12.39
N ALA A 171 14.96 5.41 12.89
CA ALA A 171 13.79 5.66 12.07
C ALA A 171 13.97 6.96 11.28
N LEU A 172 13.61 6.94 10.00
CA LEU A 172 13.79 8.03 9.06
C LEU A 172 12.46 8.48 8.46
N ARG A 173 12.41 9.75 8.03
CA ARG A 173 11.33 10.31 7.22
C ARG A 173 11.88 11.16 6.09
N TRP A 174 11.27 11.04 4.91
CA TRP A 174 11.41 11.98 3.81
C TRP A 174 10.10 12.77 3.69
N PRO A 175 10.08 14.04 4.14
CA PRO A 175 8.86 14.83 4.15
C PRO A 175 8.52 15.35 2.75
N ALA A 176 7.28 15.14 2.30
CA ALA A 176 6.81 15.61 0.99
C ALA A 176 6.95 17.14 0.82
N ALA A 177 6.74 17.87 1.92
CA ALA A 177 6.82 19.32 1.96
C ALA A 177 8.26 19.87 1.81
N ARG A 178 9.28 19.02 1.92
CA ARG A 178 10.69 19.40 1.72
C ARG A 178 11.42 18.33 0.89
N PRO A 179 11.15 18.27 -0.44
CA PRO A 179 11.83 17.35 -1.34
C PRO A 179 13.36 17.48 -1.23
N GLY A 180 14.08 16.37 -1.40
CA GLY A 180 15.54 16.35 -1.29
C GLY A 180 16.07 16.41 0.15
N THR A 181 15.21 16.25 1.16
CA THR A 181 15.62 16.12 2.57
C THR A 181 15.24 14.77 3.17
N VAL A 182 16.03 14.35 4.16
CA VAL A 182 15.76 13.20 5.03
C VAL A 182 16.00 13.63 6.47
N GLU A 183 15.12 13.22 7.38
CA GLU A 183 15.22 13.55 8.81
C GLU A 183 15.19 12.29 9.68
N VAL A 184 15.99 12.31 10.74
CA VAL A 184 15.91 11.31 11.80
C VAL A 184 14.66 11.59 12.63
N LEU A 185 13.78 10.59 12.73
CA LEU A 185 12.58 10.69 13.54
C LEU A 185 12.92 10.55 15.01
N LYS A 186 12.32 11.39 15.85
CA LYS A 186 12.22 11.10 17.28
C LYS A 186 11.37 9.84 17.45
N ALA A 187 12.01 8.74 17.81
CA ALA A 187 11.44 7.41 18.05
C ALA A 187 12.21 6.75 19.21
N PRO A 188 11.77 5.59 19.73
CA PRO A 188 12.55 4.81 20.69
C PRO A 188 13.95 4.45 20.14
N ALA A 189 14.89 4.10 21.02
CA ALA A 189 16.23 3.69 20.59
C ALA A 189 16.16 2.41 19.74
N ASN A 190 17.04 2.28 18.73
CA ASN A 190 17.03 1.18 17.77
C ASN A 190 15.71 1.02 17.02
N ALA A 191 15.02 2.13 16.70
CA ALA A 191 13.74 2.10 16.01
C ALA A 191 13.88 1.94 14.49
N GLN A 192 12.98 1.14 13.93
CA GLN A 192 12.73 1.03 12.49
C GLN A 192 11.26 1.34 12.22
N ALA A 193 10.99 2.34 11.38
CA ALA A 193 9.63 2.62 10.93
C ALA A 193 9.24 1.63 9.83
N SER A 194 8.05 1.03 9.93
CA SER A 194 7.58 0.01 8.99
C SER A 194 6.32 0.41 8.23
N GLY A 195 5.56 1.39 8.73
CA GLY A 195 4.35 1.86 8.07
C GLY A 195 3.99 3.30 8.41
N ILE A 196 3.31 3.98 7.49
CA ILE A 196 2.74 5.31 7.68
C ILE A 196 1.31 5.32 7.14
N THR A 197 0.41 5.97 7.87
CA THR A 197 -0.99 6.15 7.45
C THR A 197 -1.20 7.56 6.87
N ASP A 198 -2.30 7.78 6.15
CA ASP A 198 -2.59 9.07 5.49
C ASP A 198 -2.72 10.25 6.47
N ASN A 199 -3.06 9.98 7.73
CA ASN A 199 -3.09 11.03 8.74
C ASN A 199 -1.69 11.37 9.31
N GLY A 200 -0.63 10.68 8.87
CA GLY A 200 0.74 10.85 9.34
C GLY A 200 1.09 10.05 10.60
N THR A 201 0.24 9.12 11.04
CA THR A 201 0.60 8.17 12.11
C THR A 201 1.58 7.15 11.56
N ILE A 202 2.70 6.98 12.26
CA ILE A 202 3.80 6.08 11.89
C ILE A 202 3.82 4.92 12.87
N VAL A 203 4.04 3.70 12.39
CA VAL A 203 4.28 2.52 13.22
C VAL A 203 5.66 1.95 12.93
N GLY A 204 6.18 1.20 13.89
CA GLY A 204 7.47 0.54 13.74
C GLY A 204 7.76 -0.42 14.88
N SER A 205 8.97 -0.94 14.86
CA SER A 205 9.51 -1.78 15.93
C SER A 205 10.80 -1.16 16.45
N ALA A 206 11.16 -1.42 17.70
CA ALA A 206 12.37 -0.89 18.31
C ALA A 206 12.92 -1.85 19.37
N GLY A 207 14.23 -1.81 19.61
CA GLY A 207 14.89 -2.62 20.63
C GLY A 207 15.94 -3.59 20.09
N PRO A 208 16.66 -4.30 20.97
CA PRO A 208 17.68 -5.25 20.57
C PRO A 208 17.05 -6.50 19.96
N PHE A 209 17.75 -7.18 19.06
CA PHE A 209 17.27 -8.41 18.42
C PHE A 209 16.72 -9.42 19.45
N GLY A 210 15.50 -9.92 19.23
CA GLY A 210 14.82 -10.85 20.14
C GLY A 210 14.00 -10.19 21.27
N ASP A 211 14.06 -8.86 21.41
CA ASP A 211 13.31 -8.08 22.40
C ASP A 211 12.70 -6.81 21.75
N TRP A 212 12.14 -7.01 20.55
CA TRP A 212 11.55 -5.92 19.78
C TRP A 212 10.21 -5.52 20.38
N ASN A 213 9.97 -4.22 20.46
CA ASN A 213 8.71 -3.66 20.92
C ASN A 213 8.13 -2.77 19.83
N SER A 214 6.87 -3.05 19.48
CA SER A 214 6.14 -2.26 18.51
C SER A 214 5.77 -0.90 19.10
N TRP A 215 5.88 0.14 18.29
CA TRP A 215 5.58 1.51 18.68
C TRP A 215 4.70 2.20 17.63
N VAL A 216 3.96 3.20 18.09
CA VAL A 216 3.18 4.11 17.25
C VAL A 216 3.53 5.55 17.59
N ARG A 217 3.83 6.33 16.58
CA ARG A 217 4.06 7.77 16.67
C ARG A 217 2.91 8.51 16.01
N ARG A 218 2.16 9.27 16.80
CA ARG A 218 1.05 10.12 16.36
C ARG A 218 1.57 11.37 15.63
N PRO A 219 0.75 12.04 14.80
CA PRO A 219 1.17 13.24 14.05
C PRO A 219 1.65 14.39 14.95
N ASN A 220 1.11 14.49 16.17
CA ASN A 220 1.55 15.45 17.18
C ASN A 220 2.90 15.08 17.86
N GLY A 221 3.55 13.99 17.43
CA GLY A 221 4.84 13.53 17.97
C GLY A 221 4.75 12.67 19.23
N ARG A 222 3.55 12.39 19.75
CA ARG A 222 3.37 11.45 20.87
C ARG A 222 3.74 10.04 20.42
N ILE A 223 4.50 9.33 21.24
CA ILE A 223 4.91 7.95 21.01
C ILE A 223 4.26 7.07 22.08
N ASP A 224 3.67 5.96 21.64
CA ASP A 224 3.08 4.94 22.50
C ASP A 224 3.58 3.55 22.10
N ALA A 225 3.58 2.62 23.05
CA ALA A 225 3.80 1.21 22.74
C ALA A 225 2.53 0.58 22.14
N LEU A 226 2.70 -0.23 21.10
CA LEU A 226 1.66 -1.13 20.59
C LEU A 226 1.78 -2.46 21.33
N THR A 227 1.08 -2.57 22.45
CA THR A 227 1.21 -3.71 23.37
C THR A 227 0.23 -4.83 23.03
N PHE A 228 0.57 -6.03 23.50
CA PHE A 228 -0.31 -7.19 23.52
C PHE A 228 -0.13 -7.91 24.87
N PRO A 229 -1.20 -8.24 25.60
CA PRO A 229 -1.09 -8.86 26.92
C PRO A 229 -0.33 -10.20 26.88
N GLY A 230 0.70 -10.32 27.71
CA GLY A 230 1.53 -11.52 27.80
C GLY A 230 2.55 -11.68 26.67
N ALA A 231 2.71 -10.68 25.80
CA ALA A 231 3.73 -10.73 24.75
C ALA A 231 5.13 -10.45 25.32
N ASP A 232 6.08 -11.33 25.00
CA ASP A 232 7.50 -11.15 25.30
C ASP A 232 8.11 -10.07 24.39
N TRP A 233 7.75 -10.10 23.10
CA TRP A 233 8.14 -9.13 22.11
C TRP A 233 7.07 -9.01 21.02
N SER A 234 7.13 -7.91 20.26
CA SER A 234 6.20 -7.59 19.19
C SER A 234 6.88 -6.85 18.04
N THR A 235 6.43 -7.12 16.82
CA THR A 235 6.85 -6.38 15.62
C THR A 235 5.66 -5.86 14.84
N ALA A 236 5.73 -4.61 14.40
CA ALA A 236 4.77 -4.00 13.48
C ALA A 236 5.31 -4.09 12.05
N SER A 237 4.49 -4.57 11.12
CA SER A 237 4.90 -4.88 9.74
C SER A 237 4.33 -3.91 8.70
N ALA A 238 3.08 -3.47 8.87
CA ALA A 238 2.43 -2.53 7.95
C ALA A 238 1.31 -1.76 8.68
N ALA A 239 0.88 -0.63 8.12
CA ALA A 239 -0.24 0.15 8.62
C ALA A 239 -0.99 0.87 7.51
N ALA A 240 -2.32 0.93 7.64
CA ALA A 240 -3.20 1.69 6.75
C ALA A 240 -4.44 2.18 7.50
N GLY A 241 -4.85 3.42 7.21
CA GLY A 241 -5.97 4.07 7.90
C GLY A 241 -5.78 4.12 9.42
N ARG A 242 -6.51 3.27 10.14
CA ARG A 242 -6.44 3.14 11.61
C ARG A 242 -5.86 1.82 12.10
N TRP A 243 -5.37 1.01 11.18
CA TRP A 243 -4.96 -0.35 11.45
C TRP A 243 -3.44 -0.48 11.33
N ALA A 244 -2.87 -1.33 12.17
CA ALA A 244 -1.54 -1.87 11.97
C ALA A 244 -1.58 -3.38 12.12
N ILE A 245 -0.71 -4.08 11.41
CA ILE A 245 -0.56 -5.53 11.52
C ILE A 245 0.85 -5.90 11.96
N GLY A 246 0.99 -7.10 12.51
CA GLY A 246 2.30 -7.62 12.85
C GLY A 246 2.24 -8.87 13.72
N LEU A 247 3.38 -9.21 14.30
CA LEU A 247 3.57 -10.43 15.08
C LEU A 247 3.78 -10.10 16.56
N VAL A 248 3.27 -10.97 17.42
CA VAL A 248 3.59 -10.98 18.85
C VAL A 248 4.08 -12.36 19.23
N TRP A 249 5.03 -12.43 20.15
CA TRP A 249 5.54 -13.69 20.68
C TRP A 249 4.98 -13.93 22.08
N LEU A 250 4.41 -15.11 22.30
CA LEU A 250 3.70 -15.54 23.50
C LEU A 250 4.22 -16.92 23.90
N ASP A 251 5.00 -17.02 24.98
CA ASP A 251 5.40 -18.28 25.60
C ASP A 251 5.81 -19.38 24.59
N GLY A 252 6.72 -19.06 23.68
CA GLY A 252 7.26 -20.00 22.68
C GLY A 252 6.45 -20.13 21.39
N ASN A 253 5.36 -19.38 21.23
CA ASN A 253 4.55 -19.33 20.02
C ASN A 253 4.42 -17.89 19.48
N SER A 254 4.11 -17.74 18.20
CA SER A 254 3.78 -16.44 17.62
C SER A 254 2.28 -16.33 17.30
N ALA A 255 1.73 -15.13 17.49
CA ALA A 255 0.40 -14.77 17.05
C ALA A 255 0.45 -13.60 16.07
N LYS A 256 -0.33 -13.71 15.01
CA LYS A 256 -0.59 -12.64 14.04
C LYS A 256 -1.67 -11.70 14.60
N VAL A 257 -1.39 -10.41 14.65
CA VAL A 257 -2.23 -9.42 15.33
C VAL A 257 -2.58 -8.26 14.40
N LEU A 258 -3.81 -7.78 14.54
CA LEU A 258 -4.32 -6.52 13.99
C LEU A 258 -4.60 -5.56 15.14
N TRP A 259 -3.91 -4.43 15.18
CA TRP A 259 -4.11 -3.36 16.17
C TRP A 259 -5.00 -2.24 15.60
N ASP A 260 -5.94 -1.74 16.41
CA ASP A 260 -6.65 -0.48 16.20
C ASP A 260 -5.87 0.67 16.85
N LEU A 261 -5.26 1.50 16.02
CA LEU A 261 -4.38 2.59 16.43
C LEU A 261 -5.08 3.71 17.21
N ARG A 262 -6.42 3.75 17.21
CA ARG A 262 -7.20 4.78 17.93
C ARG A 262 -7.11 4.59 19.44
N HIS A 263 -7.30 3.36 19.90
CA HIS A 263 -7.42 3.04 21.33
C HIS A 263 -6.50 1.89 21.79
N GLY A 264 -5.72 1.29 20.89
CA GLY A 264 -4.79 0.21 21.21
C GLY A 264 -5.44 -1.18 21.38
N SER A 265 -6.74 -1.32 21.10
CA SER A 265 -7.39 -2.63 21.06
C SER A 265 -6.82 -3.49 19.93
N HIS A 266 -6.78 -4.80 20.13
CA HIS A 266 -6.17 -5.74 19.19
C HIS A 266 -7.10 -6.91 18.87
N THR A 267 -6.84 -7.58 17.75
CA THR A 267 -7.50 -8.82 17.34
C THR A 267 -6.45 -9.81 16.88
N VAL A 268 -6.50 -11.04 17.39
CA VAL A 268 -5.70 -12.15 16.88
C VAL A 268 -6.30 -12.59 15.54
N LEU A 269 -5.49 -12.54 14.49
CA LEU A 269 -5.87 -12.93 13.14
C LEU A 269 -5.95 -14.46 13.01
N ASP A 270 -6.59 -14.94 11.95
CA ASP A 270 -6.58 -16.36 11.60
C ASP A 270 -5.14 -16.86 11.41
N GLN A 271 -4.72 -17.86 12.19
CA GLN A 271 -3.36 -18.39 12.14
C GLN A 271 -3.05 -19.16 10.85
N LYS A 272 -4.07 -19.50 10.05
CA LYS A 272 -3.90 -20.12 8.72
C LYS A 272 -3.23 -19.18 7.71
N ILE A 273 -3.25 -17.87 7.93
CA ILE A 273 -2.41 -16.94 7.16
C ILE A 273 -0.98 -17.26 7.52
N SER A 274 -0.14 -17.62 6.56
CA SER A 274 1.25 -18.05 6.85
C SER A 274 2.17 -16.87 7.17
N ALA A 275 2.01 -15.76 6.45
CA ALA A 275 2.78 -14.53 6.62
C ALA A 275 1.86 -13.31 6.49
N LEU A 276 2.18 -12.24 7.21
CA LEU A 276 1.50 -10.94 7.10
C LEU A 276 2.29 -10.08 6.11
N THR A 277 1.63 -9.60 5.06
CA THR A 277 2.30 -8.73 4.08
C THR A 277 1.71 -7.33 4.06
N ASP A 278 0.39 -7.19 4.11
CA ASP A 278 -0.25 -5.88 3.96
C ASP A 278 -1.66 -5.82 4.59
N VAL A 279 -2.11 -4.60 4.89
CA VAL A 279 -3.43 -4.28 5.45
C VAL A 279 -3.97 -3.02 4.80
N ASN A 280 -5.26 -3.00 4.47
CA ASN A 280 -5.91 -1.79 3.94
C ASN A 280 -6.62 -0.97 5.05
N ALA A 281 -7.12 0.23 4.72
CA ALA A 281 -7.79 1.11 5.69
C ALA A 281 -9.08 0.52 6.29
N LYS A 282 -9.60 -0.56 5.69
CA LYS A 282 -10.77 -1.31 6.17
C LYS A 282 -10.40 -2.46 7.13
N GLY A 283 -9.11 -2.65 7.43
CA GLY A 283 -8.62 -3.70 8.31
C GLY A 283 -8.65 -5.10 7.68
N VAL A 284 -8.65 -5.16 6.35
CA VAL A 284 -8.52 -6.42 5.60
C VAL A 284 -7.04 -6.69 5.43
N VAL A 285 -6.64 -7.91 5.78
CA VAL A 285 -5.23 -8.31 5.81
C VAL A 285 -4.97 -9.35 4.72
N VAL A 286 -3.83 -9.27 4.07
CA VAL A 286 -3.37 -10.27 3.10
C VAL A 286 -2.01 -10.84 3.47
N GLY A 287 -1.74 -12.02 2.94
CA GLY A 287 -0.42 -12.61 2.93
C GLY A 287 -0.47 -14.12 2.75
N GLY A 288 0.63 -14.68 2.26
CA GLY A 288 0.63 -16.04 1.74
C GLY A 288 -0.42 -16.19 0.63
N ASP A 289 -1.21 -17.24 0.66
CA ASP A 289 -2.30 -17.50 -0.29
C ASP A 289 -3.67 -17.00 0.19
N ARG A 290 -3.73 -16.11 1.19
CA ARG A 290 -4.99 -15.78 1.90
C ARG A 290 -5.28 -14.29 2.00
N VAL A 291 -6.56 -14.02 2.18
CA VAL A 291 -7.11 -12.74 2.64
C VAL A 291 -7.96 -12.97 3.88
N ALA A 292 -7.88 -12.07 4.86
CA ALA A 292 -8.50 -12.21 6.15
C ALA A 292 -9.24 -10.96 6.61
N ARG A 293 -10.31 -11.20 7.39
CA ARG A 293 -11.05 -10.20 8.14
C ARG A 293 -11.22 -10.73 9.56
N GLY A 294 -10.50 -10.11 10.50
CA GLY A 294 -10.46 -10.55 11.89
C GLY A 294 -9.95 -11.98 12.03
N THR A 295 -10.70 -12.81 12.73
CA THR A 295 -10.34 -14.19 13.09
C THR A 295 -10.58 -15.21 11.97
N THR A 296 -11.02 -14.77 10.79
CA THR A 296 -11.33 -15.66 9.66
C THR A 296 -10.55 -15.26 8.42
N SER A 297 -10.11 -16.28 7.66
CA SER A 297 -9.41 -16.10 6.40
C SER A 297 -9.92 -17.07 5.33
N ARG A 298 -9.74 -16.67 4.07
CA ARG A 298 -10.07 -17.49 2.90
C ARG A 298 -8.89 -17.55 1.93
N VAL A 299 -8.76 -18.71 1.29
CA VAL A 299 -7.75 -18.95 0.25
C VAL A 299 -8.13 -18.18 -1.01
N LEU A 300 -7.13 -17.54 -1.64
CA LEU A 300 -7.28 -16.88 -2.92
C LEU A 300 -7.30 -17.93 -4.06
N PRO A 301 -8.18 -17.78 -5.05
CA PRO A 301 -8.26 -18.72 -6.15
C PRO A 301 -7.02 -18.64 -7.05
N GLY A 302 -6.72 -19.71 -7.78
CA GLY A 302 -5.63 -19.76 -8.76
C GLY A 302 -4.42 -20.61 -8.35
N GLY A 303 -4.38 -21.07 -7.09
CA GLY A 303 -3.47 -22.12 -6.62
C GLY A 303 -4.04 -23.53 -6.77
N GLY A 304 -3.21 -24.54 -6.54
CA GLY A 304 -3.56 -25.95 -6.64
C GLY A 304 -2.33 -26.85 -6.69
N GLU A 305 -2.50 -28.11 -7.09
CA GLU A 305 -1.38 -29.01 -7.34
C GLU A 305 -0.45 -28.42 -8.41
N GLY A 306 0.84 -28.30 -8.10
CA GLY A 306 1.82 -27.73 -9.02
C GLY A 306 1.72 -26.21 -9.23
N VAL A 307 0.82 -25.50 -8.54
CA VAL A 307 0.60 -24.07 -8.74
C VAL A 307 0.46 -23.35 -7.39
N ALA A 308 1.41 -22.48 -7.07
CA ALA A 308 1.35 -21.61 -5.91
C ALA A 308 0.82 -20.22 -6.29
N VAL A 309 0.11 -19.58 -5.36
CA VAL A 309 -0.23 -18.16 -5.44
C VAL A 309 0.23 -17.47 -4.16
N GLY A 310 0.60 -16.20 -4.29
CA GLY A 310 0.96 -15.37 -3.14
C GLY A 310 0.41 -13.97 -3.29
N ALA A 311 -0.34 -13.50 -2.30
CA ALA A 311 -0.73 -12.11 -2.14
C ALA A 311 0.42 -11.30 -1.56
N ARG A 312 0.60 -10.10 -2.10
CA ARG A 312 1.64 -9.15 -1.68
C ARG A 312 1.04 -7.91 -1.04
N SER A 313 0.08 -7.27 -1.72
CA SER A 313 -0.51 -6.00 -1.28
C SER A 313 -2.01 -5.92 -1.61
N ILE A 314 -2.74 -5.08 -0.87
CA ILE A 314 -4.19 -4.91 -0.95
C ILE A 314 -4.62 -3.44 -0.95
N SER A 315 -5.45 -3.06 -1.92
CA SER A 315 -6.04 -1.72 -2.00
C SER A 315 -7.25 -1.55 -1.06
N ASP A 316 -7.66 -0.31 -0.82
CA ASP A 316 -8.90 0.00 -0.09
C ASP A 316 -10.15 -0.42 -0.87
N THR A 317 -10.05 -0.53 -2.20
CA THR A 317 -11.11 -1.09 -3.05
C THR A 317 -11.24 -2.62 -2.92
N GLY A 318 -10.33 -3.28 -2.20
CA GLY A 318 -10.31 -4.73 -2.01
C GLY A 318 -9.66 -5.48 -3.18
N THR A 319 -8.94 -4.77 -4.04
CA THR A 319 -8.11 -5.37 -5.09
C THR A 319 -6.81 -5.84 -4.47
N ILE A 320 -6.43 -7.08 -4.74
CA ILE A 320 -5.20 -7.69 -4.20
C ILE A 320 -4.25 -7.94 -5.37
N VAL A 321 -2.96 -7.70 -5.20
CA VAL A 321 -1.92 -8.05 -6.19
C VAL A 321 -0.93 -9.04 -5.62
N GLY A 322 -0.23 -9.73 -6.52
CA GLY A 322 0.80 -10.68 -6.17
C GLY A 322 1.22 -11.52 -7.36
N PHE A 323 1.51 -12.79 -7.10
CA PHE A 323 2.01 -13.71 -8.13
C PHE A 323 1.23 -15.01 -8.20
N ARG A 324 1.31 -15.64 -9.37
CA ARG A 324 1.03 -17.06 -9.60
C ARG A 324 2.31 -17.73 -10.10
N ASN A 325 2.69 -18.82 -9.46
CA ASN A 325 3.88 -19.60 -9.79
C ASN A 325 3.48 -21.02 -10.17
N VAL A 326 3.64 -21.37 -11.45
CA VAL A 326 3.51 -22.76 -11.91
C VAL A 326 4.88 -23.41 -11.73
N LEU A 327 4.97 -24.40 -10.83
CA LEU A 327 6.23 -24.92 -10.27
C LEU A 327 7.31 -25.12 -11.35
N ALA A 328 8.44 -24.45 -11.16
CA ALA A 328 9.65 -24.50 -12.00
C ALA A 328 9.50 -24.04 -13.46
N ASP A 329 8.36 -23.42 -13.83
CA ASP A 329 8.12 -22.91 -15.17
C ASP A 329 8.13 -21.39 -15.19
N ARG A 330 7.13 -20.76 -14.55
CA ARG A 330 6.89 -19.32 -14.71
C ARG A 330 6.22 -18.69 -13.51
N VAL A 331 6.74 -17.54 -13.09
CA VAL A 331 6.08 -16.64 -12.15
C VAL A 331 5.42 -15.52 -12.94
N THR A 332 4.12 -15.32 -12.75
CA THR A 332 3.34 -14.30 -13.44
C THR A 332 2.65 -13.34 -12.46
N PRO A 333 2.57 -12.04 -12.81
CA PRO A 333 1.93 -11.05 -11.96
C PRO A 333 0.43 -11.17 -12.11
N VAL A 334 -0.28 -11.21 -10.99
CA VAL A 334 -1.73 -11.41 -10.96
C VAL A 334 -2.40 -10.39 -10.05
N ARG A 335 -3.70 -10.23 -10.30
CA ARG A 335 -4.61 -9.40 -9.53
C ARG A 335 -5.84 -10.21 -9.17
N TRP A 336 -6.31 -10.09 -7.93
CA TRP A 336 -7.59 -10.60 -7.47
C TRP A 336 -8.59 -9.47 -7.23
N THR A 337 -9.84 -9.68 -7.65
CA THR A 337 -10.95 -8.72 -7.49
C THR A 337 -12.24 -9.43 -7.05
N GLY A 338 -13.16 -8.71 -6.42
CA GLY A 338 -14.40 -9.31 -5.89
C GLY A 338 -14.13 -10.19 -4.67
N CYS A 339 -13.14 -9.78 -3.89
CA CYS A 339 -12.57 -10.46 -2.76
C CYS A 339 -12.91 -9.67 -1.46
#